data_AF-A0A146K779-F1
#
_entry.id   AF-A0A146K779-F1
#
_cell.length_a   1.000
_cell.length_b   1.000
_cell.length_c   1.000
_cell.angle_alpha   90.00
_cell.angle_beta   90.00
_cell.angle_gamma   90.00
#
_symmetry.space_group_name_H-M   'P 1'
#
loop_
_entity.id
_entity.type
_entity.pdbx_description
1 polymer ?
#
loop_
_entity_poly.entity_id
_entity_poly.type
_entity_poly.pdbx_seq_one_letter_code
_entity_poly.pdbx_strand_id
1 'polypeptide(L)'
;ILQQLQNMIETQQMGEGHMQTNKFVLQRKFDNWRYIQEQRELQNKTGMSDPSQTYCDEISMSNMCNQPEADLKMAKIVDLQPKRVLKGSILWGTQIVKPISVIGTNLVIQDDDGLAIEMSIYNKFPVKILLKEIDSIFPIGCRIGIKNPYLRLCPDNNLMLRVDNPSNLIIQYQNNYVPVMKQQKLNRNQKLDYIGPIFIAYVKGKGRGMIATSPIKKGQIIVCETPLCAVQNQQQQMISVTGKEINDHNSVVLNQRLMLEQVDNLVLRAKLNYLFSGDFRKDCPDIQQLRNNDFIEWNKQILSAKQIYQIVKLNAFDLDHIDQLLFLISLINHSKTPNSNLQNMGNQTALIAITDIKAKDEITIDYINAIKDPSTRIQTLKHWGITE
;
A
#
# COMPACT_ATOMS: atom_id res chain seq x y z
N ILE A 1 33.14 9.07 -17.77
CA ILE A 1 31.72 9.12 -17.36
C ILE A 1 31.45 10.21 -16.33
N LEU A 2 32.02 10.18 -15.11
CA LEU A 2 31.85 11.27 -14.12
C LEU A 2 32.32 12.65 -14.66
N GLN A 3 33.49 12.72 -15.29
CA GLN A 3 34.00 13.96 -15.91
C GLN A 3 33.10 14.45 -17.08
N GLN A 4 32.50 13.54 -17.84
CA GLN A 4 31.58 13.89 -18.93
C GLN A 4 30.24 14.41 -18.39
N LEU A 5 29.73 13.81 -17.31
CA LEU A 5 28.55 14.30 -16.60
C LEU A 5 28.79 15.67 -15.97
N GLN A 6 30.00 15.93 -15.47
CA GLN A 6 30.38 17.21 -14.87
C GLN A 6 30.48 18.32 -15.92
N ASN A 7 31.14 18.04 -17.04
CA ASN A 7 31.21 18.98 -18.17
C ASN A 7 29.83 19.28 -18.78
N MET A 8 28.91 18.31 -18.82
CA MET A 8 27.52 18.50 -19.28
C MET A 8 26.68 19.38 -18.33
N ILE A 9 26.89 19.25 -17.01
CA ILE A 9 26.24 20.11 -16.01
C ILE A 9 26.74 21.55 -16.14
N GLU A 10 28.04 21.73 -16.36
CA GLU A 10 28.67 23.05 -16.53
C GLU A 10 28.26 23.72 -17.86
N THR A 11 28.10 22.96 -18.95
CA THR A 11 27.59 23.51 -20.22
C THR A 11 26.11 23.90 -20.17
N GLN A 12 25.29 23.22 -19.36
CA GLN A 12 23.88 23.59 -19.16
C GLN A 12 23.68 24.76 -18.19
N GLN A 13 24.63 25.04 -17.30
CA GLN A 13 24.57 26.24 -16.44
C GLN A 13 24.73 27.55 -17.22
N MET A 14 25.23 27.51 -18.46
CA MET A 14 25.36 28.71 -19.32
C MET A 14 24.12 29.01 -20.19
N GLY A 15 23.02 28.27 -20.03
CA GLY A 15 21.78 28.46 -20.79
C GLY A 15 20.56 28.64 -19.89
N GLU A 16 20.39 29.82 -19.29
CA GLU A 16 19.18 30.20 -18.53
C GLU A 16 17.87 30.07 -19.36
N GLY A 17 17.96 29.90 -20.69
CA GLY A 17 16.82 29.75 -21.60
C GLY A 17 16.14 28.37 -21.64
N HIS A 18 16.69 27.32 -21.02
CA HIS A 18 16.15 25.95 -21.17
C HIS A 18 14.98 25.59 -20.24
N MET A 19 14.65 26.40 -19.23
CA MET A 19 13.43 26.18 -18.42
C MET A 19 12.15 26.62 -19.13
N GLN A 20 12.23 27.41 -20.20
CA GLN A 20 11.06 27.80 -21.01
C GLN A 20 10.70 26.69 -22.00
N THR A 21 10.27 25.53 -21.48
CA THR A 21 9.59 24.57 -22.34
C THR A 21 8.20 25.13 -22.61
N ASN A 22 7.96 25.64 -23.82
CA ASN A 22 6.68 26.24 -24.19
C ASN A 22 5.55 25.24 -23.89
N LYS A 23 4.57 25.63 -23.07
CA LYS A 23 3.41 24.82 -22.65
C LYS A 23 2.82 24.00 -23.80
N PHE A 24 2.73 24.60 -24.98
CA PHE A 24 2.21 23.96 -26.18
C PHE A 24 3.06 22.76 -26.65
N VAL A 25 4.39 22.85 -26.53
CA VAL A 25 5.32 21.77 -26.89
C VAL A 25 5.18 20.59 -25.94
N LEU A 26 5.09 20.84 -24.62
CA LEU A 26 4.86 19.78 -23.62
C LEU A 26 3.51 19.10 -23.84
N GLN A 27 2.46 19.87 -24.08
CA GLN A 27 1.13 19.34 -24.33
C GLN A 27 1.12 18.42 -25.56
N ARG A 28 1.66 18.87 -26.69
CA ARG A 28 1.74 18.06 -27.91
C ARG A 28 2.60 16.79 -27.72
N LYS A 29 3.70 16.87 -26.97
CA LYS A 29 4.54 15.71 -26.61
C LYS A 29 3.72 14.69 -25.82
N PHE A 30 3.00 15.13 -24.79
CA PHE A 30 2.18 14.27 -23.93
C PHE A 30 0.99 13.65 -24.67
N ASP A 31 0.30 14.41 -25.52
CA ASP A 31 -0.82 13.90 -26.31
C ASP A 31 -0.36 12.77 -27.25
N ASN A 32 0.80 12.94 -27.91
CA ASN A 32 1.39 11.91 -28.75
C ASN A 32 1.79 10.66 -27.95
N TRP A 33 2.43 10.84 -26.79
CA TRP A 33 2.83 9.72 -25.92
C TRP A 33 1.62 8.94 -25.42
N ARG A 34 0.57 9.66 -25.01
CA ARG A 34 -0.66 9.05 -24.55
C ARG A 34 -1.35 8.26 -25.65
N TYR A 35 -1.44 8.79 -26.86
CA TYR A 35 -1.97 8.05 -28.01
C TYR A 35 -1.21 6.73 -28.24
N ILE A 36 0.12 6.76 -28.23
CA ILE A 36 0.95 5.55 -28.38
C ILE A 36 0.66 4.53 -27.26
N GLN A 37 0.50 4.98 -26.02
CA GLN A 37 0.16 4.09 -24.91
C GLN A 37 -1.24 3.48 -25.04
N GLU A 38 -2.24 4.27 -25.43
CA GLU A 38 -3.60 3.77 -25.68
C GLU A 38 -3.58 2.69 -26.79
N GLN A 39 -2.82 2.90 -27.87
CA GLN A 39 -2.62 1.89 -28.91
C GLN A 39 -1.92 0.63 -28.37
N ARG A 40 -0.92 0.78 -27.48
CA ARG A 40 -0.23 -0.36 -26.84
C ARG A 40 -1.14 -1.11 -25.87
N GLU A 41 -1.97 -0.44 -25.08
CA GLU A 41 -2.97 -1.09 -24.21
C GLU A 41 -3.96 -1.92 -25.03
N LEU A 42 -4.37 -1.40 -26.21
CA LEU A 42 -5.22 -2.13 -27.15
C LEU A 42 -4.50 -3.36 -27.75
N GLN A 43 -3.21 -3.23 -28.09
CA GLN A 43 -2.39 -4.30 -28.67
C GLN A 43 -1.94 -5.36 -27.64
N ASN A 44 -1.70 -4.98 -26.38
CA ASN A 44 -1.17 -5.85 -25.33
C ASN A 44 -2.14 -6.93 -24.82
N LYS A 45 -3.31 -7.08 -25.45
CA LYS A 45 -4.12 -8.30 -25.35
C LYS A 45 -3.46 -9.54 -25.98
N THR A 46 -2.33 -9.40 -26.68
CA THR A 46 -1.58 -10.53 -27.29
C THR A 46 -0.15 -10.72 -26.80
N GLY A 47 0.21 -10.18 -25.63
CA GLY A 47 1.41 -10.54 -24.88
C GLY A 47 2.75 -10.19 -25.53
N MET A 48 3.34 -9.05 -25.17
CA MET A 48 4.79 -8.80 -25.29
C MET A 48 5.32 -7.84 -24.21
N SER A 49 6.65 -7.74 -24.17
CA SER A 49 7.58 -7.58 -23.04
C SER A 49 7.65 -6.23 -22.31
N ASP A 50 8.11 -6.35 -21.06
CA ASP A 50 8.38 -5.35 -20.01
C ASP A 50 9.41 -4.27 -20.42
N PRO A 51 9.10 -2.96 -20.33
CA PRO A 51 10.08 -1.90 -20.58
C PRO A 51 10.98 -1.62 -19.35
N SER A 52 12.28 -1.82 -19.56
CA SER A 52 13.48 -1.32 -18.86
C SER A 52 13.30 -0.62 -17.49
N GLN A 53 13.95 -1.17 -16.46
CA GLN A 53 14.09 -0.58 -15.12
C GLN A 53 14.68 0.84 -15.16
N THR A 54 14.10 1.77 -14.40
CA THR A 54 14.69 3.09 -14.15
C THR A 54 15.45 3.08 -12.83
N TYR A 55 16.74 3.44 -12.84
CA TYR A 55 17.56 3.48 -11.64
C TYR A 55 17.23 4.72 -10.78
N CYS A 56 17.03 4.49 -9.48
CA CYS A 56 16.93 5.54 -8.47
C CYS A 56 18.27 6.27 -8.35
N ASP A 57 18.25 7.60 -8.21
CA ASP A 57 19.46 8.37 -7.86
C ASP A 57 19.54 8.59 -6.34
N GLU A 58 20.77 8.75 -5.82
CA GLU A 58 21.03 8.89 -4.38
C GLU A 58 20.33 10.11 -3.75
N ILE A 59 20.17 11.17 -4.55
CA ILE A 59 19.47 12.39 -4.15
C ILE A 59 18.00 12.06 -3.86
N SER A 60 17.34 11.32 -4.75
CA SER A 60 15.94 10.97 -4.55
C SER A 60 15.71 10.03 -3.36
N MET A 61 16.58 9.03 -3.20
CA MET A 61 16.49 8.06 -2.10
C MET A 61 16.60 8.72 -0.73
N SER A 62 17.36 9.81 -0.62
CA SER A 62 17.53 10.57 0.62
C SER A 62 16.53 11.72 0.77
N ASN A 63 15.74 12.04 -0.26
CA ASN A 63 14.82 13.16 -0.26
C ASN A 63 13.45 12.78 0.32
N MET A 64 13.31 12.87 1.64
CA MET A 64 12.06 12.68 2.37
C MET A 64 11.69 13.94 3.15
N CYS A 65 10.44 14.37 3.05
CA CYS A 65 9.89 15.49 3.81
C CYS A 65 8.72 15.05 4.67
N ASN A 66 8.89 15.12 6.00
CA ASN A 66 7.85 14.82 6.98
C ASN A 66 7.21 16.09 7.58
N GLN A 67 7.67 17.28 7.17
CA GLN A 67 7.14 18.54 7.67
C GLN A 67 5.69 18.76 7.18
N PRO A 68 4.79 19.29 8.03
CA PRO A 68 3.48 19.77 7.63
C PRO A 68 3.56 20.84 6.52
N GLU A 69 2.52 20.94 5.71
CA GLU A 69 2.43 21.95 4.64
C GLU A 69 2.61 23.39 5.16
N ALA A 70 2.02 23.69 6.31
CA ALA A 70 2.05 25.02 6.92
C ALA A 70 3.46 25.51 7.29
N ASP A 71 4.42 24.59 7.45
CA ASP A 71 5.79 24.89 7.88
C ASP A 71 6.75 25.05 6.69
N LEU A 72 6.27 24.85 5.46
CA LEU A 72 7.11 24.85 4.25
C LEU A 72 7.10 26.21 3.56
N LYS A 73 8.28 26.63 3.09
CA LYS A 73 8.42 27.85 2.29
C LYS A 73 7.92 27.61 0.87
N MET A 74 7.10 28.52 0.34
CA MET A 74 6.69 28.47 -1.05
C MET A 74 7.89 28.63 -2.00
N ALA A 75 7.98 27.74 -2.99
CA ALA A 75 8.92 27.78 -4.09
C ALA A 75 8.17 27.86 -5.43
N LYS A 76 8.84 28.39 -6.46
CA LYS A 76 8.36 28.47 -7.84
C LYS A 76 9.21 27.62 -8.77
N ILE A 77 8.74 27.39 -10.00
CA ILE A 77 9.50 26.61 -10.98
C ILE A 77 10.85 27.28 -11.27
N VAL A 78 10.88 28.61 -11.32
CA VAL A 78 12.11 29.40 -11.52
C VAL A 78 13.17 29.23 -10.42
N ASP A 79 12.77 28.82 -9.22
CA ASP A 79 13.70 28.62 -8.10
C ASP A 79 14.43 27.28 -8.19
N LEU A 80 13.96 26.38 -9.04
CA LEU A 80 14.50 25.04 -9.17
C LEU A 80 15.88 25.05 -9.84
N GLN A 81 16.79 24.22 -9.33
CA GLN A 81 18.11 24.05 -9.92
C GLN A 81 18.39 22.54 -10.14
N PRO A 82 19.05 22.17 -11.25
CA PRO A 82 19.45 20.78 -11.50
C PRO A 82 20.19 20.18 -10.31
N LYS A 83 19.75 18.99 -9.86
CA LYS A 83 20.36 18.23 -8.75
C LYS A 83 20.38 18.92 -7.38
N ARG A 84 19.73 20.08 -7.23
CA ARG A 84 19.60 20.77 -5.93
C ARG A 84 18.20 20.57 -5.37
N VAL A 85 18.13 20.00 -4.17
CA VAL A 85 16.88 19.84 -3.43
C VAL A 85 16.57 21.13 -2.67
N LEU A 86 15.41 21.72 -2.92
CA LEU A 86 14.91 22.88 -2.16
C LEU A 86 14.29 22.40 -0.82
N LYS A 87 15.14 22.00 0.13
CA LYS A 87 14.69 21.47 1.43
C LYS A 87 13.84 22.50 2.20
N GLY A 88 12.81 22.00 2.90
CA GLY A 88 11.90 22.85 3.68
C GLY A 88 11.03 23.75 2.82
N SER A 89 10.89 23.42 1.53
CA SER A 89 10.08 24.19 0.59
C SER A 89 9.00 23.32 -0.07
N ILE A 90 7.95 23.96 -0.57
CA ILE A 90 6.88 23.34 -1.34
C ILE A 90 6.66 24.10 -2.65
N LEU A 91 6.63 23.37 -3.76
CA LEU A 91 6.23 23.88 -5.07
C LEU A 91 4.78 23.49 -5.34
N TRP A 92 3.94 24.44 -5.68
CA TRP A 92 2.57 24.18 -6.12
C TRP A 92 2.44 24.36 -7.63
N GLY A 93 1.69 23.46 -8.26
CA GLY A 93 1.30 23.60 -9.66
C GLY A 93 -0.03 22.93 -9.96
N THR A 94 -0.69 23.35 -11.02
CA THR A 94 -1.95 22.81 -11.52
C THR A 94 -1.68 21.81 -12.62
N GLN A 95 -2.26 20.60 -12.55
CA GLN A 95 -2.17 19.62 -13.63
C GLN A 95 -2.88 20.15 -14.88
N ILE A 96 -2.16 20.29 -15.99
CA ILE A 96 -2.71 20.92 -17.22
C ILE A 96 -2.91 19.96 -18.38
N VAL A 97 -2.37 18.75 -18.30
CA VAL A 97 -2.53 17.72 -19.34
C VAL A 97 -3.01 16.41 -18.73
N LYS A 98 -3.42 15.49 -19.58
CA LYS A 98 -3.78 14.14 -19.13
C LYS A 98 -2.52 13.33 -18.79
N PRO A 99 -2.48 12.63 -17.65
CA PRO A 99 -1.29 11.88 -17.21
C PRO A 99 -0.99 10.67 -18.10
N ILE A 100 0.21 10.10 -17.98
CA ILE A 100 0.59 8.82 -18.60
C ILE A 100 1.35 7.94 -17.60
N SER A 101 1.32 6.61 -17.74
CA SER A 101 2.17 5.69 -16.96
C SER A 101 3.05 4.88 -17.88
N VAL A 102 4.36 5.08 -17.82
CA VAL A 102 5.31 4.20 -18.49
C VAL A 102 6.06 3.40 -17.43
N ILE A 103 7.18 3.93 -16.93
CA ILE A 103 7.92 3.37 -15.80
C ILE A 103 7.60 4.12 -14.50
N GLY A 104 7.20 5.38 -14.62
CA GLY A 104 6.57 6.20 -13.58
C GLY A 104 5.34 6.89 -14.15
N THR A 105 4.59 7.55 -13.27
CA THR A 105 3.44 8.38 -13.67
C THR A 105 3.94 9.77 -14.02
N ASN A 106 3.87 10.10 -15.30
CA ASN A 106 4.33 11.38 -15.83
C ASN A 106 3.17 12.35 -15.95
N LEU A 107 3.44 13.59 -15.60
CA LEU A 107 2.50 14.68 -15.39
C LEU A 107 3.11 15.97 -15.97
N VAL A 108 2.27 16.97 -16.22
CA VAL A 108 2.73 18.34 -16.50
C VAL A 108 1.94 19.26 -15.60
N ILE A 109 2.67 19.96 -14.74
CA ILE A 109 2.11 20.94 -13.82
C ILE A 109 2.48 22.34 -14.29
N GLN A 110 1.56 23.29 -14.07
CA GLN A 110 1.75 24.71 -14.33
C GLN A 110 1.72 25.47 -13.01
N ASP A 111 2.75 26.24 -12.68
CA ASP A 111 2.73 27.11 -11.50
C ASP A 111 1.86 28.36 -11.71
N ASP A 112 1.71 29.16 -10.66
CA ASP A 112 0.84 30.34 -10.67
C ASP A 112 1.38 31.47 -11.57
N ASP A 113 2.67 31.44 -11.96
CA ASP A 113 3.28 32.37 -12.93
C ASP A 113 3.09 31.89 -14.38
N GLY A 114 2.46 30.74 -14.57
CA GLY A 114 2.15 30.18 -15.87
C GLY A 114 3.27 29.34 -16.49
N LEU A 115 4.37 29.10 -15.78
CA LEU A 115 5.43 28.20 -16.23
C LEU A 115 4.99 26.76 -16.09
N ALA A 116 5.31 25.93 -17.08
CA ALA A 116 4.94 24.52 -17.09
C ALA A 116 6.19 23.65 -17.03
N ILE A 117 6.13 22.57 -16.27
CA ILE A 117 7.22 21.61 -16.16
C ILE A 117 6.72 20.17 -16.16
N GLU A 118 7.48 19.29 -16.81
CA GLU A 118 7.29 17.86 -16.76
C GLU A 118 7.66 17.33 -15.37
N MET A 119 6.81 16.48 -14.81
CA MET A 119 7.00 15.84 -13.52
C MET A 119 6.81 14.33 -13.65
N SER A 120 7.66 13.56 -12.98
CA SER A 120 7.55 12.10 -12.91
C SER A 120 7.46 11.63 -11.47
N ILE A 121 6.38 10.89 -11.17
CA ILE A 121 6.16 10.24 -9.88
C ILE A 121 6.53 8.76 -10.02
N TYR A 122 7.44 8.31 -9.17
CA TYR A 122 7.87 6.91 -9.09
C TYR A 122 7.37 6.28 -7.79
N ASN A 123 7.33 4.94 -7.76
CA ASN A 123 6.98 4.13 -6.58
C ASN A 123 5.60 4.39 -5.95
N LYS A 124 4.71 5.12 -6.64
CA LYS A 124 3.34 5.41 -6.17
C LYS A 124 2.29 4.50 -6.81
N PHE A 125 2.48 4.10 -8.07
CA PHE A 125 1.51 3.32 -8.85
C PHE A 125 2.20 2.12 -9.50
N PRO A 126 1.48 1.00 -9.75
CA PRO A 126 2.07 -0.14 -10.44
C PRO A 126 2.43 0.25 -11.88
N VAL A 127 3.48 -0.36 -12.43
CA VAL A 127 3.94 -0.17 -13.83
C VAL A 127 2.82 -0.47 -14.85
N LYS A 128 1.77 -1.21 -14.45
CA LYS A 128 0.62 -1.62 -15.27
C LYS A 128 -0.72 -1.01 -14.85
N ILE A 129 -0.73 0.19 -14.28
CA ILE A 129 -1.98 0.93 -14.02
C ILE A 129 -2.63 1.38 -15.34
N LEU A 130 -3.95 1.24 -15.46
CA LEU A 130 -4.67 1.68 -16.66
C LEU A 130 -4.70 3.21 -16.75
N LEU A 131 -4.58 3.77 -17.94
CA LEU A 131 -4.65 5.25 -18.13
C LEU A 131 -5.90 5.89 -17.53
N LYS A 132 -7.05 5.20 -17.59
CA LYS A 132 -8.31 5.67 -16.99
C LYS A 132 -8.25 5.79 -15.46
N GLU A 133 -7.49 4.93 -14.80
CA GLU A 133 -7.32 4.97 -13.35
C GLU A 133 -6.43 6.15 -12.96
N ILE A 134 -5.36 6.42 -13.73
CA ILE A 134 -4.49 7.57 -13.48
C ILE A 134 -5.21 8.89 -13.73
N ASP A 135 -6.04 8.98 -14.77
CA ASP A 135 -6.90 10.16 -15.01
C ASP A 135 -7.77 10.50 -13.80
N SER A 136 -8.19 9.47 -13.07
CA SER A 136 -9.04 9.64 -11.89
C SER A 136 -8.27 10.16 -10.69
N ILE A 137 -6.96 9.89 -10.62
CA ILE A 137 -6.06 10.31 -9.54
C ILE A 137 -5.50 11.71 -9.80
N PHE A 138 -5.18 12.01 -11.05
CA PHE A 138 -4.66 13.30 -11.50
C PHE A 138 -5.56 13.90 -12.59
N PRO A 139 -6.80 14.28 -12.27
CA PRO A 139 -7.65 14.97 -13.23
C PRO A 139 -7.02 16.31 -13.61
N ILE A 140 -7.23 16.74 -14.86
CA ILE A 140 -6.85 18.09 -15.28
C ILE A 140 -7.50 19.11 -14.35
N GLY A 141 -6.71 20.07 -13.89
CA GLY A 141 -7.13 21.10 -12.93
C GLY A 141 -6.88 20.76 -11.46
N CYS A 142 -6.42 19.55 -11.10
CA CYS A 142 -6.00 19.32 -9.72
C CYS A 142 -4.73 20.12 -9.38
N ARG A 143 -4.67 20.63 -8.15
CA ARG A 143 -3.47 21.29 -7.61
C ARG A 143 -2.57 20.23 -6.98
N ILE A 144 -1.29 20.27 -7.31
CA ILE A 144 -0.29 19.33 -6.84
C ILE A 144 0.79 20.11 -6.12
N GLY A 145 1.03 19.75 -4.86
CA GLY A 145 2.09 20.27 -4.02
C GLY A 145 3.24 19.27 -3.94
N ILE A 146 4.47 19.74 -4.18
CA ILE A 146 5.69 18.94 -4.11
C ILE A 146 6.58 19.50 -3.01
N LYS A 147 6.74 18.74 -1.93
CA LYS A 147 7.68 19.03 -0.85
C LYS A 147 9.11 18.69 -1.28
N ASN A 148 10.06 19.51 -0.85
CA ASN A 148 11.47 19.38 -1.19
C ASN A 148 11.70 19.13 -2.70
N PRO A 149 11.16 20.00 -3.58
CA PRO A 149 11.23 19.78 -5.02
C PRO A 149 12.67 19.85 -5.52
N TYR A 150 12.98 19.07 -6.55
CA TYR A 150 14.28 19.09 -7.21
C TYR A 150 14.16 18.65 -8.68
N LEU A 151 15.13 19.08 -9.48
CA LEU A 151 15.23 18.72 -10.89
C LEU A 151 16.19 17.55 -11.11
N ARG A 152 15.74 16.58 -11.90
CA ARG A 152 16.58 15.53 -12.48
C ARG A 152 16.82 15.81 -13.95
N LEU A 153 18.06 15.58 -14.38
CA LEU A 153 18.42 15.49 -15.78
C LEU A 153 18.11 14.09 -16.30
N CYS A 154 17.28 14.00 -17.33
CA CYS A 154 16.92 12.76 -17.99
C CYS A 154 17.92 12.37 -19.09
N PRO A 155 17.95 11.09 -19.52
CA PRO A 155 18.83 10.64 -20.59
C PRO A 155 18.60 11.34 -21.93
N ASP A 156 17.42 11.91 -22.14
CA ASP A 156 17.06 12.72 -23.31
C ASP A 156 17.47 14.20 -23.18
N ASN A 157 18.32 14.52 -22.19
CA ASN A 157 18.81 15.85 -21.84
C ASN A 157 17.72 16.85 -21.39
N ASN A 158 16.51 16.38 -21.10
CA ASN A 158 15.47 17.23 -20.54
C ASN A 158 15.57 17.30 -19.01
N LEU A 159 15.18 18.44 -18.44
CA LEU A 159 15.00 18.61 -17.01
C LEU A 159 13.55 18.30 -16.65
N MET A 160 13.35 17.47 -15.62
CA MET A 160 12.03 17.19 -15.08
C MET A 160 12.06 17.23 -13.57
N LEU A 161 10.90 17.54 -12.99
CA LEU A 161 10.71 17.37 -11.57
C LEU A 161 10.53 15.88 -11.26
N ARG A 162 11.28 15.37 -10.28
CA ARG A 162 11.24 13.96 -9.91
C ARG A 162 10.73 13.78 -8.48
N VAL A 163 9.78 12.87 -8.31
CA VAL A 163 9.20 12.52 -7.01
C VAL A 163 9.23 11.00 -6.84
N ASP A 164 10.23 10.45 -6.14
CA ASP A 164 10.26 9.01 -5.83
C ASP A 164 9.58 8.67 -4.52
N ASN A 165 9.43 9.64 -3.62
CA ASN A 165 8.76 9.44 -2.34
C ASN A 165 7.35 10.03 -2.35
N PRO A 166 6.29 9.20 -2.30
CA PRO A 166 4.91 9.67 -2.29
C PRO A 166 4.55 10.63 -1.14
N SER A 167 5.28 10.59 -0.01
CA SER A 167 5.04 11.51 1.13
C SER A 167 5.34 12.96 0.80
N ASN A 168 6.15 13.20 -0.23
CA ASN A 168 6.48 14.54 -0.70
C ASN A 168 5.37 15.13 -1.59
N LEU A 169 4.30 14.38 -1.88
CA LEU A 169 3.22 14.81 -2.75
C LEU A 169 1.97 15.17 -1.94
N ILE A 170 1.38 16.33 -2.24
CA ILE A 170 0.06 16.76 -1.78
C ILE A 170 -0.82 16.95 -3.02
N ILE A 171 -2.07 16.53 -2.98
CA ILE A 171 -3.03 16.73 -4.07
C ILE A 171 -4.26 17.41 -3.52
N GLN A 172 -4.62 18.56 -4.09
CA GLN A 172 -5.85 19.31 -3.81
C GLN A 172 -6.74 19.26 -5.05
N TYR A 173 -7.98 18.83 -4.88
CA TYR A 173 -8.95 18.78 -5.98
C TYR A 173 -9.77 20.07 -5.97
N GLN A 174 -9.79 20.80 -7.10
CA GLN A 174 -10.44 22.13 -7.19
C GLN A 174 -11.97 22.09 -7.26
N ASN A 175 -12.57 20.91 -7.27
CA ASN A 175 -14.01 20.71 -7.18
C ASN A 175 -14.25 19.53 -6.26
N ASN A 176 -15.49 19.36 -5.78
CA ASN A 176 -16.00 18.20 -5.00
C ASN A 176 -15.74 16.80 -5.61
N TYR A 177 -14.92 16.73 -6.65
CA TYR A 177 -14.18 15.57 -7.10
C TYR A 177 -13.21 15.10 -6.02
N VAL A 178 -13.77 14.43 -5.02
CA VAL A 178 -13.06 13.30 -4.41
C VAL A 178 -12.82 12.32 -5.56
N PRO A 179 -11.60 11.78 -5.76
CA PRO A 179 -11.45 10.62 -6.63
C PRO A 179 -12.59 9.70 -6.28
N VAL A 180 -13.35 9.26 -7.28
CA VAL A 180 -14.18 8.09 -7.06
C VAL A 180 -13.15 7.01 -6.76
N MET A 181 -12.81 6.87 -5.47
CA MET A 181 -12.51 5.58 -4.90
C MET A 181 -13.58 4.74 -5.58
N LYS A 182 -13.18 3.61 -6.16
CA LYS A 182 -14.06 2.50 -5.91
C LYS A 182 -14.17 2.45 -4.38
N GLN A 183 -15.09 3.24 -3.78
CA GLN A 183 -16.14 2.65 -3.00
C GLN A 183 -16.41 1.42 -3.82
N GLN A 184 -15.82 0.30 -3.38
CA GLN A 184 -16.43 -0.98 -3.61
C GLN A 184 -17.89 -0.64 -3.47
N LYS A 185 -18.66 -0.69 -4.58
CA LYS A 185 -20.10 -0.46 -4.51
C LYS A 185 -20.46 -1.16 -3.24
N LEU A 186 -20.82 -0.40 -2.20
CA LEU A 186 -21.18 -1.00 -0.94
C LEU A 186 -22.42 -1.72 -1.40
N ASN A 187 -22.27 -3.01 -1.71
CA ASN A 187 -23.38 -3.82 -2.13
C ASN A 187 -24.30 -3.58 -0.96
N ARG A 188 -25.50 -3.03 -1.18
CA ARG A 188 -26.42 -2.76 -0.07
C ARG A 188 -26.76 -4.04 0.73
N ASN A 189 -26.25 -5.18 0.27
CA ASN A 189 -26.26 -6.52 0.87
C ASN A 189 -24.90 -6.99 1.47
N GLN A 190 -23.84 -6.17 1.55
CA GLN A 190 -22.61 -6.53 2.27
C GLN A 190 -22.94 -6.52 3.76
N LYS A 191 -23.03 -7.71 4.37
CA LYS A 191 -23.19 -7.84 5.82
C LYS A 191 -22.06 -7.08 6.51
N LEU A 192 -22.42 -6.21 7.46
CA LEU A 192 -21.45 -5.55 8.32
C LEU A 192 -20.65 -6.61 9.08
N ASP A 193 -19.36 -6.32 9.31
CA ASP A 193 -18.55 -7.15 10.19
C ASP A 193 -19.18 -7.17 11.59
N TYR A 194 -19.21 -8.36 12.20
CA TYR A 194 -19.71 -8.54 13.55
C TYR A 194 -18.53 -8.68 14.51
N ILE A 195 -18.54 -7.90 15.58
CA ILE A 195 -17.55 -7.99 16.66
C ILE A 195 -18.30 -8.26 17.97
N GLY A 196 -18.16 -9.47 18.49
CA GLY A 196 -18.75 -9.93 19.75
C GLY A 196 -18.08 -9.33 20.99
N PRO A 197 -18.38 -9.82 22.20
CA PRO A 197 -17.88 -9.24 23.45
C PRO A 197 -16.40 -9.57 23.68
N ILE A 198 -15.51 -8.82 23.00
CA ILE A 198 -14.07 -9.03 23.02
C ILE A 198 -13.29 -7.72 23.19
N PHE A 199 -12.05 -7.84 23.64
CA PHE A 199 -11.01 -6.82 23.52
C PHE A 199 -9.64 -7.46 23.23
N ILE A 200 -8.68 -6.66 22.77
CA ILE A 200 -7.31 -7.13 22.53
C ILE A 200 -6.42 -6.68 23.69
N ALA A 201 -5.65 -7.61 24.23
CA ALA A 201 -4.74 -7.36 25.32
C ALA A 201 -3.38 -8.02 25.08
N TYR A 202 -2.36 -7.56 25.80
CA TYR A 202 -1.09 -8.24 25.85
C TYR A 202 -1.18 -9.47 26.76
N VAL A 203 -0.87 -10.65 26.22
CA VAL A 203 -0.81 -11.93 26.91
C VAL A 203 0.65 -12.31 27.10
N LYS A 204 1.06 -12.47 28.37
CA LYS A 204 2.45 -12.78 28.74
C LYS A 204 2.93 -14.05 28.03
N GLY A 205 4.03 -13.93 27.30
CA GLY A 205 4.65 -15.05 26.57
C GLY A 205 4.00 -15.39 25.23
N LYS A 206 2.87 -14.76 24.86
CA LYS A 206 2.19 -15.00 23.58
C LYS A 206 2.06 -13.74 22.70
N GLY A 207 2.34 -12.56 23.24
CA GLY A 207 2.21 -11.30 22.51
C GLY A 207 0.82 -10.71 22.70
N ARG A 208 0.07 -10.48 21.63
CA ARG A 208 -1.31 -9.97 21.72
C ARG A 208 -2.28 -11.14 21.70
N GLY A 209 -3.39 -11.02 22.39
CA GLY A 209 -4.44 -12.03 22.42
C GLY A 209 -5.82 -11.39 22.48
N MET A 210 -6.80 -12.13 21.99
CA MET A 210 -8.20 -11.77 22.05
C MET A 210 -8.81 -12.31 23.35
N ILE A 211 -9.41 -11.45 24.15
CA ILE A 211 -9.97 -11.79 25.46
C ILE A 211 -11.47 -11.53 25.47
N ALA A 212 -12.25 -12.46 26.01
CA ALA A 212 -13.69 -12.29 26.16
C ALA A 212 -14.03 -11.26 27.26
N THR A 213 -14.91 -10.29 26.98
CA THR A 213 -15.41 -9.34 27.98
C THR A 213 -16.63 -9.87 28.75
N SER A 214 -17.38 -10.79 28.16
CA SER A 214 -18.52 -11.48 28.78
C SER A 214 -18.49 -12.97 28.43
N PRO A 215 -19.28 -13.83 29.12
CA PRO A 215 -19.41 -15.23 28.74
C PRO A 215 -19.90 -15.38 27.29
N ILE A 216 -19.34 -16.35 26.56
CA ILE A 216 -19.70 -16.71 25.19
C ILE A 216 -20.07 -18.19 25.18
N LYS A 217 -21.23 -18.53 24.62
CA LYS A 217 -21.71 -19.92 24.57
C LYS A 217 -21.15 -20.68 23.38
N LYS A 218 -20.97 -22.00 23.55
CA LYS A 218 -20.67 -22.90 22.44
C LYS A 218 -21.62 -22.67 21.26
N GLY A 219 -21.07 -22.57 20.05
CA GLY A 219 -21.80 -22.31 18.80
C GLY A 219 -22.05 -20.83 18.51
N GLN A 220 -21.75 -19.91 19.44
CA GLN A 220 -21.93 -18.48 19.22
C GLN A 220 -20.82 -17.92 18.31
N ILE A 221 -21.19 -17.04 17.39
CA ILE A 221 -20.25 -16.25 16.59
C ILE A 221 -19.58 -15.23 17.53
N ILE A 222 -18.25 -15.22 17.49
CA ILE A 222 -17.39 -14.28 18.23
C ILE A 222 -17.03 -13.10 17.34
N VAL A 223 -16.57 -13.38 16.11
CA VAL A 223 -16.24 -12.37 15.09
C VAL A 223 -16.78 -12.86 13.75
N CYS A 224 -17.30 -11.97 12.92
CA CYS A 224 -17.51 -12.22 11.50
C CYS A 224 -16.84 -11.07 10.75
N GLU A 225 -15.78 -11.35 10.00
CA GLU A 225 -14.92 -10.34 9.40
C GLU A 225 -14.80 -10.53 7.89
N THR A 226 -14.85 -9.43 7.16
CA THR A 226 -14.50 -9.36 5.75
C THR A 226 -12.98 -9.32 5.60
N PRO A 227 -12.37 -10.18 4.76
CA PRO A 227 -10.92 -10.20 4.58
C PRO A 227 -10.37 -8.85 4.12
N LEU A 228 -9.18 -8.48 4.62
CA LEU A 228 -8.41 -7.35 4.08
C LEU A 228 -8.05 -7.59 2.62
N CYS A 229 -7.70 -8.84 2.31
CA CYS A 229 -7.38 -9.29 0.97
C CYS A 229 -7.63 -10.79 0.89
N ALA A 230 -8.16 -11.27 -0.23
CA ALA A 230 -8.40 -12.69 -0.49
C ALA A 230 -8.06 -13.01 -1.95
N VAL A 231 -7.52 -14.22 -2.17
CA VAL A 231 -7.20 -14.78 -3.49
C VAL A 231 -7.77 -16.18 -3.56
N GLN A 232 -8.54 -16.44 -4.61
CA GLN A 232 -9.13 -17.76 -4.85
C GLN A 232 -8.14 -18.63 -5.63
N ASN A 233 -7.93 -19.86 -5.18
CA ASN A 233 -7.07 -20.83 -5.87
C ASN A 233 -7.65 -21.22 -7.23
N GLN A 234 -6.96 -20.88 -8.32
CA GLN A 234 -7.16 -21.50 -9.64
C GLN A 234 -6.08 -22.59 -9.80
N GLN A 235 -6.47 -23.85 -9.63
CA GLN A 235 -5.67 -25.09 -9.74
C GLN A 235 -4.18 -24.92 -10.13
N GLN A 236 -3.25 -25.05 -9.16
CA GLN A 236 -1.87 -25.54 -9.36
C GLN A 236 -1.13 -25.75 -8.01
N GLN A 237 -0.11 -26.61 -8.05
CA GLN A 237 0.62 -27.26 -6.94
C GLN A 237 0.81 -26.44 -5.66
N MET A 238 0.39 -27.02 -4.53
CA MET A 238 0.68 -26.51 -3.20
C MET A 238 2.11 -26.85 -2.80
N ILE A 239 2.93 -25.84 -2.49
CA ILE A 239 4.24 -26.02 -1.90
C ILE A 239 4.21 -25.40 -0.51
N SER A 240 4.42 -26.23 0.51
CA SER A 240 4.41 -25.82 1.92
C SER A 240 5.65 -24.99 2.21
N VAL A 241 5.57 -23.67 2.04
CA VAL A 241 6.55 -22.76 2.63
C VAL A 241 6.06 -22.44 4.04
N THR A 242 6.59 -23.17 5.03
CA THR A 242 6.36 -23.03 6.49
C THR A 242 5.18 -23.78 7.13
N GLY A 243 4.61 -24.80 6.48
CA GLY A 243 3.66 -25.70 7.14
C GLY A 243 2.21 -25.20 7.21
N LYS A 244 1.93 -23.98 6.72
CA LYS A 244 0.59 -23.57 6.25
C LYS A 244 0.49 -23.82 4.74
N GLU A 245 -0.64 -24.33 4.29
CA GLU A 245 -0.93 -24.64 2.87
C GLU A 245 -1.37 -23.38 2.13
N ILE A 246 -0.51 -22.35 2.09
CA ILE A 246 -0.77 -21.19 1.24
C ILE A 246 -0.11 -21.45 -0.11
N ASN A 247 -0.82 -21.16 -1.19
CA ASN A 247 -0.25 -21.26 -2.52
C ASN A 247 0.79 -20.15 -2.72
N ASP A 248 2.03 -20.49 -3.09
CA ASP A 248 3.10 -19.52 -3.35
C ASP A 248 2.65 -18.43 -4.34
N HIS A 249 1.89 -18.80 -5.38
CA HIS A 249 1.32 -17.86 -6.33
C HIS A 249 0.34 -16.88 -5.67
N ASN A 250 -0.57 -17.37 -4.83
CA ASN A 250 -1.52 -16.53 -4.11
C ASN A 250 -0.83 -15.63 -3.10
N SER A 251 0.22 -16.11 -2.43
CA SER A 251 1.02 -15.30 -1.52
C SER A 251 1.62 -14.10 -2.25
N VAL A 252 2.12 -14.28 -3.48
CA VAL A 252 2.65 -13.20 -4.31
C VAL A 252 1.53 -12.21 -4.67
N VAL A 253 0.35 -12.70 -5.05
CA VAL A 253 -0.80 -11.84 -5.38
C VAL A 253 -1.29 -11.04 -4.16
N LEU A 254 -1.41 -11.69 -2.99
CA LEU A 254 -1.74 -11.03 -1.71
C LEU A 254 -0.72 -9.93 -1.40
N ASN A 255 0.58 -10.26 -1.48
CA ASN A 255 1.66 -9.31 -1.24
C ASN A 255 1.57 -8.10 -2.17
N GLN A 256 1.43 -8.33 -3.48
CA GLN A 256 1.32 -7.26 -4.48
C GLN A 256 0.10 -6.37 -4.20
N ARG A 257 -1.05 -6.97 -3.95
CA ARG A 257 -2.28 -6.23 -3.69
C ARG A 257 -2.20 -5.38 -2.43
N LEU A 258 -1.72 -5.94 -1.34
CA LEU A 258 -1.56 -5.21 -0.07
C LEU A 258 -0.50 -4.10 -0.18
N MET A 259 0.59 -4.33 -0.91
CA MET A 259 1.61 -3.32 -1.17
C MET A 259 1.04 -2.11 -1.92
N LEU A 260 0.14 -2.34 -2.88
CA LEU A 260 -0.52 -1.27 -3.64
C LEU A 260 -1.62 -0.59 -2.82
N GLU A 261 -2.52 -1.36 -2.20
CA GLU A 261 -3.69 -0.79 -1.52
C GLU A 261 -3.29 0.02 -0.28
N GLN A 262 -2.24 -0.35 0.46
CA GLN A 262 -1.81 0.41 1.65
C GLN A 262 -1.34 1.84 1.35
N VAL A 263 -1.01 2.16 0.09
CA VAL A 263 -0.51 3.48 -0.31
C VAL A 263 -1.58 4.55 -0.14
N ASP A 264 -2.83 4.22 -0.49
CA ASP A 264 -3.95 5.16 -0.44
C ASP A 264 -5.02 4.76 0.57
N ASN A 265 -4.96 3.52 1.10
CA ASN A 265 -5.86 3.04 2.14
C ASN A 265 -5.20 3.11 3.52
N LEU A 266 -5.37 4.25 4.20
CA LEU A 266 -4.85 4.49 5.55
C LEU A 266 -5.40 3.50 6.58
N VAL A 267 -6.66 3.07 6.41
CA VAL A 267 -7.32 2.04 7.23
C VAL A 267 -6.55 0.73 7.15
N LEU A 268 -6.34 0.27 5.91
CA LEU A 268 -5.61 -0.96 5.63
C LEU A 268 -4.19 -0.85 6.16
N ARG A 269 -3.50 0.26 5.89
CA ARG A 269 -2.13 0.49 6.39
C ARG A 269 -2.05 0.39 7.91
N ALA A 270 -2.99 1.01 8.62
CA ALA A 270 -3.02 0.97 10.08
C ALA A 270 -3.26 -0.46 10.59
N LYS A 271 -4.20 -1.18 9.98
CA LYS A 271 -4.48 -2.60 10.29
C LYS A 271 -3.26 -3.49 10.03
N LEU A 272 -2.63 -3.36 8.86
CA LEU A 272 -1.41 -4.10 8.51
C LEU A 272 -0.27 -3.81 9.49
N ASN A 273 -0.11 -2.56 9.90
CA ASN A 273 0.88 -2.18 10.90
C ASN A 273 0.58 -2.76 12.29
N TYR A 274 -0.58 -3.36 12.54
CA TYR A 274 -0.84 -4.14 13.76
C TYR A 274 -0.67 -5.64 13.52
N LEU A 275 -0.44 -6.15 12.32
CA LEU A 275 -0.24 -7.59 12.14
C LEU A 275 1.15 -8.05 12.60
N PHE A 276 1.31 -9.35 12.85
CA PHE A 276 2.57 -9.90 13.34
C PHE A 276 3.57 -10.06 12.19
N SER A 277 4.73 -9.42 12.27
CA SER A 277 5.76 -9.48 11.22
C SER A 277 6.99 -10.29 11.62
N GLY A 278 6.91 -11.06 12.72
CA GLY A 278 8.03 -11.78 13.33
C GLY A 278 8.54 -11.15 14.63
N ASP A 279 8.22 -9.89 14.89
CA ASP A 279 8.62 -9.17 16.10
C ASP A 279 7.46 -9.03 17.08
N PHE A 280 7.69 -9.43 18.34
CA PHE A 280 6.70 -9.25 19.40
C PHE A 280 6.57 -7.79 19.78
N ARG A 281 5.33 -7.30 19.79
CA ARG A 281 5.01 -5.95 20.22
C ARG A 281 3.97 -5.95 21.33
N LYS A 282 4.00 -4.89 22.14
CA LYS A 282 3.10 -4.71 23.29
C LYS A 282 1.90 -3.82 22.97
N ASP A 283 1.94 -3.07 21.87
CA ASP A 283 0.84 -2.19 21.47
C ASP A 283 -0.38 -3.02 21.03
N CYS A 284 -1.52 -2.79 21.67
CA CYS A 284 -2.77 -3.44 21.35
C CYS A 284 -3.68 -2.46 20.61
N PRO A 285 -4.31 -2.85 19.48
CA PRO A 285 -5.29 -2.02 18.82
C PRO A 285 -6.53 -1.84 19.71
N ASP A 286 -7.09 -0.64 19.74
CA ASP A 286 -8.38 -0.40 20.38
C ASP A 286 -9.52 -0.89 19.46
N ILE A 287 -10.24 -1.91 19.92
CA ILE A 287 -11.37 -2.48 19.19
C ILE A 287 -12.56 -1.51 19.13
N GLN A 288 -12.70 -0.58 20.07
CA GLN A 288 -13.79 0.41 20.00
C GLN A 288 -13.60 1.38 18.83
N GLN A 289 -12.35 1.77 18.55
CA GLN A 289 -12.01 2.56 17.36
C GLN A 289 -12.41 1.83 16.07
N LEU A 290 -12.17 0.51 16.00
CA LEU A 290 -12.59 -0.34 14.88
C LEU A 290 -14.11 -0.47 14.75
N ARG A 291 -14.84 -0.56 15.87
CA ARG A 291 -16.32 -0.62 15.87
C ARG A 291 -16.95 0.67 15.40
N ASN A 292 -16.39 1.80 15.83
CA ASN A 292 -16.97 3.12 15.61
C ASN A 292 -16.50 3.75 14.29
N ASN A 293 -15.65 3.05 13.52
CA ASN A 293 -14.88 3.62 12.42
C ASN A 293 -14.14 4.91 12.81
N ASP A 294 -13.77 5.03 14.09
CA ASP A 294 -13.21 6.22 14.69
C ASP A 294 -11.70 6.04 14.85
N PHE A 295 -10.97 6.38 13.79
CA PHE A 295 -9.57 6.02 13.67
C PHE A 295 -8.66 7.24 13.74
N ILE A 296 -8.48 7.73 14.96
CA ILE A 296 -7.80 8.99 15.26
C ILE A 296 -6.26 8.88 15.08
N GLU A 297 -5.69 7.67 15.02
CA GLU A 297 -4.22 7.46 14.94
C GLU A 297 -3.71 6.96 13.58
N TRP A 298 -4.23 7.47 12.47
CA TRP A 298 -3.77 7.04 11.13
C TRP A 298 -2.60 7.85 10.59
N ASN A 299 -1.46 7.71 11.27
CA ASN A 299 -0.16 7.96 10.65
C ASN A 299 0.85 6.87 11.01
N LYS A 300 0.48 5.61 10.74
CA LYS A 300 1.43 4.50 10.79
C LYS A 300 2.28 4.47 9.52
N GLN A 301 3.54 4.07 9.68
CA GLN A 301 4.52 4.03 8.61
C GLN A 301 4.05 3.14 7.46
N ILE A 302 4.29 3.57 6.21
CA ILE A 302 4.11 2.69 5.04
C ILE A 302 5.03 1.48 5.22
N LEU A 303 4.47 0.28 5.10
CA LEU A 303 5.23 -0.95 5.27
C LEU A 303 6.00 -1.28 3.99
N SER A 304 7.29 -1.60 4.15
CA SER A 304 8.12 -2.11 3.06
C SER A 304 7.61 -3.45 2.52
N ALA A 305 8.02 -3.80 1.30
CA ALA A 305 7.72 -5.09 0.70
C ALA A 305 8.11 -6.28 1.59
N LYS A 306 9.27 -6.19 2.27
CA LYS A 306 9.74 -7.20 3.23
C LYS A 306 8.78 -7.34 4.42
N GLN A 307 8.29 -6.23 4.96
CA GLN A 307 7.34 -6.25 6.08
C GLN A 307 6.00 -6.85 5.65
N ILE A 308 5.47 -6.47 4.48
CA ILE A 308 4.25 -7.05 3.93
C ILE A 308 4.40 -8.55 3.69
N TYR A 309 5.52 -8.98 3.12
CA TYR A 309 5.83 -10.40 2.94
C TYR A 309 5.78 -11.19 4.24
N GLN A 310 6.42 -10.69 5.31
CA GLN A 310 6.39 -11.36 6.61
C GLN A 310 4.97 -11.38 7.21
N ILE A 311 4.22 -10.29 7.04
CA ILE A 311 2.82 -10.22 7.49
C ILE A 311 1.97 -11.27 6.78
N VAL A 312 2.00 -11.34 5.45
CA VAL A 312 1.22 -12.34 4.69
C VAL A 312 1.63 -13.74 5.12
N LYS A 313 2.93 -14.02 5.16
CA LYS A 313 3.47 -15.33 5.54
C LYS A 313 3.00 -15.81 6.92
N LEU A 314 2.95 -14.92 7.91
CA LEU A 314 2.67 -15.29 9.30
C LEU A 314 1.19 -15.19 9.69
N ASN A 315 0.37 -14.46 8.91
CA ASN A 315 -1.00 -14.10 9.30
C ASN A 315 -2.06 -14.53 8.29
N ALA A 316 -1.70 -14.96 7.08
CA ALA A 316 -2.69 -15.46 6.12
C ALA A 316 -3.22 -16.85 6.54
N PHE A 317 -4.44 -17.12 6.08
CA PHE A 317 -5.20 -18.34 6.32
C PHE A 317 -5.65 -18.91 4.98
N ASP A 318 -5.51 -20.22 4.81
CA ASP A 318 -6.22 -20.97 3.76
C ASP A 318 -7.50 -21.53 4.38
N LEU A 319 -8.65 -21.14 3.83
CA LEU A 319 -9.96 -21.67 4.19
C LEU A 319 -10.75 -21.94 2.92
N ASP A 320 -11.16 -23.19 2.71
CA ASP A 320 -11.91 -23.65 1.53
C ASP A 320 -11.29 -23.21 0.19
N HIS A 321 -9.96 -23.37 0.07
CA HIS A 321 -9.19 -22.99 -1.12
C HIS A 321 -9.14 -21.48 -1.39
N ILE A 322 -9.36 -20.66 -0.37
CA ILE A 322 -9.22 -19.21 -0.43
C ILE A 322 -8.12 -18.79 0.54
N ASP A 323 -7.03 -18.27 -0.02
CA ASP A 323 -5.97 -17.64 0.76
C ASP A 323 -6.37 -16.22 1.10
N GLN A 324 -6.47 -15.93 2.39
CA GLN A 324 -7.01 -14.66 2.88
C GLN A 324 -6.23 -14.11 4.07
N LEU A 325 -6.13 -12.78 4.11
CA LEU A 325 -5.60 -12.03 5.23
C LEU A 325 -6.76 -11.38 5.99
N LEU A 326 -6.91 -11.75 7.25
CA LEU A 326 -7.95 -11.24 8.16
C LEU A 326 -7.26 -10.36 9.21
N PHE A 327 -7.91 -9.29 9.69
CA PHE A 327 -7.26 -8.41 10.66
C PHE A 327 -7.50 -8.86 12.10
N LEU A 328 -8.76 -8.97 12.53
CA LEU A 328 -9.09 -9.33 13.91
C LEU A 328 -8.71 -10.77 14.23
N ILE A 329 -8.92 -11.68 13.28
CA ILE A 329 -8.63 -13.10 13.45
C ILE A 329 -7.11 -13.34 13.59
N SER A 330 -6.26 -12.52 12.99
CA SER A 330 -4.81 -12.60 13.15
C SER A 330 -4.28 -12.11 14.51
N LEU A 331 -5.16 -11.60 15.39
CA LEU A 331 -4.81 -11.19 16.76
C LEU A 331 -5.12 -12.28 17.82
N ILE A 332 -5.61 -13.44 17.37
CA ILE A 332 -5.96 -14.58 18.23
C ILE A 332 -4.75 -15.47 18.37
N ASN A 333 -4.42 -15.90 19.59
CA ASN A 333 -3.29 -16.79 19.82
C ASN A 333 -3.60 -18.26 19.52
N HIS A 334 -2.51 -18.99 19.34
CA HIS A 334 -2.50 -20.43 19.25
C HIS A 334 -2.88 -21.13 20.56
N SER A 335 -3.57 -22.26 20.45
CA SER A 335 -3.68 -23.28 21.50
C SER A 335 -3.84 -24.67 20.88
N LYS A 336 -3.15 -25.67 21.44
CA LYS A 336 -3.37 -27.10 21.12
C LYS A 336 -4.77 -27.60 21.49
N THR A 337 -5.42 -26.95 22.45
CA THR A 337 -6.82 -27.19 22.81
C THR A 337 -7.57 -25.87 22.63
N PRO A 338 -7.87 -25.49 21.37
CA PRO A 338 -8.52 -24.22 21.10
C PRO A 338 -9.95 -24.22 21.63
N ASN A 339 -10.47 -23.04 21.93
CA ASN A 339 -11.87 -22.84 22.32
C ASN A 339 -12.71 -22.18 21.22
N SER A 340 -12.10 -21.89 20.06
CA SER A 340 -12.77 -21.35 18.88
C SER A 340 -12.23 -21.96 17.59
N ASN A 341 -13.01 -21.87 16.51
CA ASN A 341 -12.63 -22.32 15.17
C ASN A 341 -13.12 -21.34 14.10
N LEU A 342 -12.47 -21.34 12.94
CA LEU A 342 -12.82 -20.53 11.78
C LEU A 342 -13.79 -21.29 10.86
N GLN A 343 -14.75 -20.56 10.32
CA GLN A 343 -15.68 -21.05 9.32
C GLN A 343 -15.85 -20.02 8.21
N ASN A 344 -15.74 -20.47 6.96
CA ASN A 344 -16.03 -19.62 5.81
C ASN A 344 -17.55 -19.40 5.69
N MET A 345 -17.96 -18.15 5.51
CA MET A 345 -19.35 -17.73 5.32
C MET A 345 -19.52 -17.00 3.98
N GLY A 346 -18.86 -17.51 2.93
CA GLY A 346 -18.91 -16.96 1.58
C GLY A 346 -17.91 -15.83 1.40
N ASN A 347 -18.33 -14.59 1.63
CA ASN A 347 -17.47 -13.41 1.50
C ASN A 347 -16.92 -12.89 2.84
N GLN A 348 -17.22 -13.57 3.94
CA GLN A 348 -16.74 -13.28 5.29
C GLN A 348 -16.23 -14.56 5.94
N THR A 349 -15.34 -14.41 6.91
CA THR A 349 -14.89 -15.51 7.77
C THR A 349 -15.43 -15.29 9.18
N ALA A 350 -16.08 -16.31 9.73
CA ALA A 350 -16.60 -16.32 11.09
C ALA A 350 -15.68 -17.07 12.03
N LEU A 351 -15.43 -16.50 13.20
CA LEU A 351 -14.84 -17.16 14.36
C LEU A 351 -15.98 -17.61 15.28
N ILE A 352 -16.06 -18.92 15.55
CA ILE A 352 -17.16 -19.53 16.31
C ILE A 352 -16.60 -20.22 17.55
N ALA A 353 -17.25 -20.04 18.70
CA ALA A 353 -16.89 -20.73 19.92
C ALA A 353 -17.21 -22.25 19.80
N ILE A 354 -16.24 -23.12 20.05
CA ILE A 354 -16.45 -24.58 20.04
C ILE A 354 -16.68 -25.16 21.44
N THR A 355 -16.43 -24.36 22.47
CA THR A 355 -16.77 -24.62 23.88
C THR A 355 -17.40 -23.37 24.50
N ASP A 356 -17.96 -23.49 25.70
CA ASP A 356 -18.29 -22.30 26.49
C ASP A 356 -16.99 -21.58 26.90
N ILE A 357 -16.96 -20.25 26.75
CA ILE A 357 -15.83 -19.38 27.08
C ILE A 357 -16.27 -18.42 28.17
N LYS A 358 -15.54 -18.34 29.29
CA LYS A 358 -15.89 -17.44 30.39
C LYS A 358 -15.40 -16.02 30.10
N ALA A 359 -15.99 -15.04 30.79
CA ALA A 359 -15.43 -13.69 30.78
C ALA A 359 -13.97 -13.73 31.26
N LYS A 360 -13.11 -12.96 30.60
CA LYS A 360 -11.66 -12.86 30.81
C LYS A 360 -10.84 -14.05 30.33
N ASP A 361 -11.46 -15.10 29.79
CA ASP A 361 -10.72 -16.18 29.14
C ASP A 361 -10.11 -15.68 27.82
N GLU A 362 -8.93 -16.21 27.49
CA GLU A 362 -8.29 -16.01 26.19
C GLU A 362 -9.03 -16.84 25.13
N ILE A 363 -9.42 -16.21 24.03
CA ILE A 363 -9.95 -16.86 22.85
C ILE A 363 -8.75 -17.33 22.02
N THR A 364 -8.77 -18.59 21.60
CA THR A 364 -7.65 -19.24 20.92
C THR A 364 -8.13 -20.12 19.76
N ILE A 365 -7.28 -20.24 18.74
CA ILE A 365 -7.46 -21.13 17.58
C ILE A 365 -6.27 -22.08 17.47
N ASP A 366 -6.43 -23.15 16.69
CA ASP A 366 -5.29 -23.95 16.27
C ASP A 366 -4.68 -23.32 15.00
N TYR A 367 -3.39 -23.01 15.03
CA TYR A 367 -2.69 -22.43 13.87
C TYR A 367 -2.32 -23.49 12.84
N ILE A 368 -2.25 -24.75 13.29
CA ILE A 368 -1.80 -25.87 12.49
C ILE A 368 -2.87 -26.93 12.60
N ASN A 369 -3.43 -27.35 11.47
CA ASN A 369 -4.42 -28.43 11.47
C ASN A 369 -3.94 -29.64 12.29
N ALA A 370 -4.77 -30.11 13.22
CA ALA A 370 -4.45 -31.12 14.23
C ALA A 370 -4.03 -32.50 13.64
N ILE A 371 -4.17 -32.69 12.33
CA ILE A 371 -3.87 -33.94 11.61
C ILE A 371 -2.36 -34.07 11.27
N LYS A 372 -1.55 -33.00 11.41
CA LYS A 372 -0.11 -33.08 11.13
C LYS A 372 0.65 -33.85 12.21
N ASP A 373 1.72 -34.55 11.82
CA ASP A 373 2.55 -35.27 12.77
C ASP A 373 3.20 -34.31 13.81
N PRO A 374 3.49 -34.77 15.04
CA PRO A 374 4.00 -33.92 16.11
C PRO A 374 5.30 -33.18 15.78
N SER A 375 6.19 -33.80 14.99
CA SER A 375 7.50 -33.22 14.67
C SER A 375 7.36 -32.04 13.70
N THR A 376 6.52 -32.18 12.67
CA THR A 376 6.17 -31.11 11.73
C THR A 376 5.42 -29.97 12.42
N ARG A 377 4.53 -30.30 13.38
CA ARG A 377 3.82 -29.29 14.17
C ARG A 377 4.81 -28.41 14.95
N ILE A 378 5.73 -29.02 15.69
CA ILE A 378 6.74 -28.29 16.49
C ILE A 378 7.60 -27.41 15.58
N GLN A 379 8.10 -27.93 14.47
CA GLN A 379 8.89 -27.15 13.51
C GLN A 379 8.12 -25.96 12.94
N THR A 380 6.82 -26.14 12.68
CA THR A 380 5.96 -25.10 12.14
C THR A 380 5.69 -24.01 13.18
N LEU A 381 5.38 -24.37 14.43
CA LEU A 381 5.09 -23.42 15.52
C LEU A 381 6.27 -22.50 15.88
N LYS A 382 7.51 -22.94 15.64
CA LYS A 382 8.72 -22.12 15.85
C LYS A 382 8.70 -20.81 15.06
N HIS A 383 7.99 -20.72 13.93
CA HIS A 383 7.85 -19.47 13.17
C HIS A 383 7.12 -18.37 13.95
N TRP A 384 6.32 -18.73 14.96
CA TRP A 384 5.66 -17.81 15.88
C TRP A 384 6.31 -17.77 17.27
N GLY A 385 7.51 -18.36 17.42
CA GLY A 385 8.20 -18.43 18.71
C GLY A 385 7.54 -19.34 19.74
N ILE A 386 6.66 -20.24 19.30
CA ILE A 386 5.93 -21.17 20.18
C ILE A 386 6.75 -22.46 20.32
N THR A 387 7.04 -22.83 21.57
CA THR A 387 7.73 -24.07 21.94
C THR A 387 6.75 -24.96 22.72
N GLU A 388 6.01 -25.80 22.00
CA GLU A 388 5.13 -26.83 22.58
C GLU A 388 5.84 -28.19 22.70
#